data_AF-A0A3A0FGP1-F1
#
_entry.id   AF-A0A3A0FGP1-F1
#
_cell.length_a   1.000
_cell.length_b   1.000
_cell.length_c   1.000
_cell.angle_alpha   90.00
_cell.angle_beta   90.00
_cell.angle_gamma   90.00
#
_symmetry.space_group_name_H-M   'P 1'
#
loop_
_entity.id
_entity.type
_entity.pdbx_description
1 polymer ?
#
loop_
_entity_poly.entity_id
_entity_poly.type
_entity_poly.pdbx_seq_one_letter_code
_entity_poly.pdbx_strand_id
1 'polypeptide(L)' 'MQEYEDHVASVKKGEAGKLEPEAGESARGIALRLSRAARRKGVAIRTWVVEGAVYFEPSR' A
#
# COMPACT_ATOMS: atom_id res chain seq x y z
N MET A 1 -2.63 -11.20 3.11
CA MET A 1 -3.05 -10.08 4.00
C MET A 1 -1.93 -9.68 4.96
N GLN A 2 -1.24 -10.61 5.61
CA GLN A 2 -0.04 -10.32 6.42
C GLN A 2 1.02 -9.57 5.61
N GLU A 3 1.30 -10.02 4.39
CA GLU A 3 2.24 -9.36 3.46
C GLU A 3 1.99 -7.86 3.27
N TYR A 4 0.74 -7.44 3.01
CA TYR A 4 0.41 -6.00 2.88
C TYR A 4 0.56 -5.24 4.21
N GLU A 5 0.41 -5.90 5.35
CA GLU A 5 0.69 -5.29 6.64
C GLU A 5 2.18 -5.09 6.86
N ASP A 6 3.00 -6.05 6.43
CA ASP A 6 4.45 -5.97 6.50
C ASP A 6 4.97 -4.86 5.56
N HIS A 7 4.39 -4.72 4.37
CA HIS A 7 4.66 -3.60 3.47
C HIS A 7 4.30 -2.24 4.07
N VAL A 8 3.15 -2.12 4.74
CA VAL A 8 2.78 -0.86 5.42
C VAL A 8 3.72 -0.57 6.60
N ALA A 9 4.16 -1.60 7.32
CA ALA A 9 5.07 -1.44 8.44
C ALA A 9 6.51 -1.11 8.03
N SER A 10 6.94 -1.50 6.83
CA SER A 10 8.30 -1.25 6.34
C SER A 10 8.52 0.18 5.84
N VAL A 11 7.46 0.88 5.44
CA VAL A 11 7.55 2.25 4.92
C VAL A 11 7.64 3.25 6.08
N LYS A 12 8.75 3.99 6.15
CA LYS A 12 8.93 5.04 7.16
C LYS A 12 8.15 6.29 6.79
N LYS A 13 7.96 7.12 7.79
CA LYS A 13 7.32 8.43 7.66
C LYS A 13 8.09 9.33 6.70
N GLY A 14 7.45 9.76 5.61
CA GLY A 14 8.06 10.58 4.57
C GLY A 14 8.70 9.78 3.43
N GLU A 15 8.62 8.44 3.49
CA GLU A 15 8.99 7.56 2.39
C GLU A 15 7.71 7.06 1.69
N ALA A 16 7.83 6.76 0.40
CA ALA A 16 6.79 6.10 -0.37
C ALA A 16 7.23 4.68 -0.70
N GLY A 17 6.36 3.71 -0.41
CA GLY A 17 6.48 2.34 -0.92
C GLY A 17 5.90 2.24 -2.33
N LYS A 18 6.35 1.22 -3.07
CA LYS A 18 5.86 0.88 -4.41
C LYS A 18 5.57 -0.62 -4.48
N LEU A 19 4.42 -0.98 -5.05
CA LEU A 19 4.06 -2.36 -5.41
C LEU A 19 3.63 -2.40 -6.87
N GLU A 20 4.08 -3.43 -7.59
CA GLU A 20 3.66 -3.71 -8.95
C GLU A 20 2.61 -4.82 -8.94
N PRO A 21 1.49 -4.68 -9.68
CA PRO A 21 0.53 -5.76 -9.78
C PRO A 21 1.11 -6.98 -10.49
N GLU A 22 0.99 -8.14 -9.84
CA GLU A 22 1.29 -9.43 -10.45
C GLU A 22 0.14 -9.91 -11.35
N ALA A 23 0.37 -10.97 -12.13
CA ALA A 23 -0.62 -11.52 -13.04
C ALA A 23 -1.90 -11.95 -12.29
N GLY A 24 -3.03 -11.34 -12.64
CA GLY A 24 -4.33 -11.57 -11.98
C GLY A 24 -4.65 -10.57 -10.87
N GLU A 25 -3.72 -9.70 -10.50
CA GLU A 25 -3.96 -8.59 -9.60
C GLU A 25 -4.30 -7.30 -10.38
N SER A 26 -5.06 -6.40 -9.74
CA SER A 26 -5.26 -5.05 -10.27
C SER A 26 -4.63 -4.03 -9.32
N ALA A 27 -4.10 -2.94 -9.86
CA ALA A 27 -3.59 -1.82 -9.07
C ALA A 27 -4.62 -1.32 -8.04
N ARG A 28 -5.90 -1.28 -8.43
CA ARG A 28 -7.00 -0.93 -7.52
C ARG A 28 -7.19 -1.97 -6.41
N GLY A 29 -7.05 -3.26 -6.72
CA GLY A 29 -7.10 -4.34 -5.74
C GLY A 29 -5.99 -4.24 -4.71
N ILE A 30 -4.76 -3.99 -5.15
CA ILE A 30 -3.60 -3.78 -4.27
C ILE A 30 -3.79 -2.55 -3.38
N ALA A 31 -4.19 -1.41 -3.96
CA ALA A 31 -4.45 -0.19 -3.20
C ALA A 31 -5.50 -0.42 -2.09
N LEU A 32 -6.58 -1.16 -2.40
CA LEU A 32 -7.61 -1.52 -1.40
C LEU A 32 -7.05 -2.41 -0.29
N ARG A 33 -6.21 -3.39 -0.62
CA ARG A 33 -5.58 -4.28 0.36
C ARG A 33 -4.59 -3.53 1.25
N LEU A 34 -3.80 -2.62 0.70
CA LEU A 34 -2.93 -1.72 1.46
C LEU A 34 -3.74 -0.85 2.44
N SER A 35 -4.83 -0.22 1.98
CA SER A 35 -5.68 0.60 2.87
C SER A 35 -6.30 -0.22 4.01
N ARG A 36 -6.71 -1.47 3.74
CA ARG A 36 -7.22 -2.38 4.76
C ARG A 36 -6.14 -2.82 5.75
N ALA A 37 -4.95 -3.15 5.25
CA ALA A 37 -3.80 -3.53 6.08
C ALA A 37 -3.40 -2.38 7.02
N ALA A 38 -3.27 -1.17 6.49
CA ALA A 38 -2.98 0.04 7.24
C ALA A 38 -4.00 0.31 8.34
N ARG A 39 -5.31 0.22 8.02
CA ARG A 39 -6.38 0.35 9.01
C ARG A 39 -6.25 -0.64 10.16
N ARG A 40 -5.83 -1.89 9.90
CA ARG A 40 -5.63 -2.90 10.96
C ARG A 40 -4.42 -2.61 11.85
N LYS A 41 -3.42 -1.90 11.33
CA LYS A 41 -2.27 -1.42 12.10
C LYS A 41 -2.52 -0.06 12.78
N GLY A 42 -3.70 0.54 12.60
CA GLY A 42 -3.99 1.88 13.11
C GLY A 42 -3.21 2.99 12.41
N VAL A 43 -2.72 2.75 11.18
CA VAL A 43 -1.96 3.70 10.39
C VAL A 43 -2.86 4.27 9.29
N ALA A 44 -2.89 5.59 9.13
CA ALA A 44 -3.48 6.20 7.95
C ALA A 44 -2.47 6.16 6.81
N ILE A 45 -2.91 5.78 5.61
CA ILE A 45 -2.06 5.78 4.42
C ILE A 45 -2.75 6.52 3.29
N ARG A 46 -1.95 7.14 2.44
CA ARG A 46 -2.35 7.62 1.13
C ARG A 46 -1.87 6.62 0.09
N THR A 47 -2.71 6.30 -0.88
CA THR A 47 -2.37 5.43 -2.02
C THR A 47 -2.63 6.16 -3.33
N TRP A 48 -1.79 5.93 -4.34
CA TRP A 48 -1.99 6.45 -5.69
C TRP A 48 -1.40 5.49 -6.72
N VAL A 49 -1.82 5.63 -7.99
CA VAL A 49 -1.39 4.74 -9.07
C VAL A 49 -0.67 5.57 -10.13
N VAL A 50 0.53 5.14 -10.53
CA VAL A 50 1.31 5.73 -11.63
C VAL A 50 1.78 4.59 -12.52
N GLU A 51 1.43 4.65 -13.81
CA GLU A 51 1.84 3.65 -14.82
C GLU A 51 1.52 2.19 -14.42
N GLY A 52 0.39 1.98 -13.73
CA GLY A 52 -0.03 0.66 -13.26
C GLY A 52 0.62 0.21 -11.95
N ALA A 53 1.69 0.86 -11.50
CA ALA A 53 2.27 0.63 -10.18
C ALA A 53 1.49 1.38 -9.09
N VAL A 54 1.36 0.74 -7.92
CA VAL A 54 0.70 1.31 -6.74
C VAL A 54 1.75 1.87 -5.81
N TYR A 55 1.63 3.15 -5.53
CA TYR A 55 2.44 3.85 -4.55
C TYR A 55 1.62 4.09 -3.29
N PHE A 56 2.30 4.10 -2.15
CA PHE A 56 1.68 4.34 -0.87
C PHE A 56 2.63 4.99 0.12
N GLU A 57 2.11 5.90 0.92
CA GLU A 57 2.86 6.58 2.00
C GLU A 57 2.00 6.65 3.26
N PRO A 58 2.57 6.53 4.47
CA PRO A 58 1.87 6.86 5.70
C PRO A 58 1.43 8.33 5.68
N SER A 59 0.12 8.56 5.71
CA SER A 59 -0.43 9.88 6.00
C SER A 59 -0.39 10.05 7.51
N ARG A 60 0.24 11.11 8.00
CA ARG A 60 0.08 11.51 9.42
C ARG A 60 -1.40 11.70 9.75
#